data_AF-A0A920WKY6-F1
#
_entry.id   AF-A0A920WKY6-F1
#
_cell.length_a   1.000
_cell.length_b   1.000
_cell.length_c   1.000
_cell.angle_alpha   90.00
_cell.angle_beta   90.00
_cell.angle_gamma   90.00
#
_symmetry.space_group_name_H-M   'P 1'
#
loop_
_entity.id
_entity.type
_entity.pdbx_description
1 polymer ?
#
loop_
_entity_poly.entity_id
_entity_poly.type
_entity_poly.pdbx_seq_one_letter_code
_entity_poly.pdbx_strand_id
1 'polypeptide(L)'
;MVAHPGGRVLLAAAGDRRLATAGSGDVLAGILGAFLARGAGALEAAAAAAHVHGRLLDGLPATGVVAGDLSARLVDVLVALGVDGSGQTVA
;
A
#
# COMPACT_ATOMS: atom_id res chain seq x y z
N MET A 1 6.91 -5.95 -6.77
CA MET A 1 6.13 -6.97 -7.51
C MET A 1 5.43 -7.86 -6.49
N VAL A 2 4.35 -8.53 -6.90
CA VAL A 2 3.62 -9.53 -6.12
C VAL A 2 3.45 -10.76 -7.00
N ALA A 3 3.93 -11.91 -6.56
CA ALA A 3 3.86 -13.15 -7.31
C ALA A 3 2.95 -14.14 -6.59
N HIS A 4 1.94 -14.64 -7.30
CA HIS A 4 1.07 -15.71 -6.83
C HIS A 4 1.70 -17.07 -7.16
N PRO A 5 1.63 -18.08 -6.27
CA PRO A 5 2.18 -19.41 -6.54
C PRO A 5 1.63 -20.07 -7.81
N GLY A 6 0.38 -19.76 -8.18
CA GLY A 6 -0.25 -20.20 -9.43
C GLY A 6 0.19 -19.44 -10.70
N GLY A 7 1.33 -18.74 -10.68
CA GLY A 7 1.95 -18.15 -11.88
C GLY A 7 1.50 -16.73 -12.26
N ARG A 8 0.49 -16.16 -11.59
CA ARG A 8 0.09 -14.75 -11.79
C ARG A 8 1.10 -13.81 -11.14
N VAL A 9 1.50 -12.73 -11.82
CA VAL A 9 2.40 -11.71 -11.29
C VAL A 9 1.80 -10.33 -11.51
N LEU A 10 1.83 -9.50 -10.48
CA LEU A 10 1.39 -8.10 -10.50
C LEU A 10 2.58 -7.19 -10.18
N LEU A 11 2.73 -6.11 -10.94
CA LEU A 11 3.77 -5.10 -10.70
C LEU A 11 3.15 -3.90 -10.00
N ALA A 12 3.68 -3.56 -8.82
CA ALA A 12 3.37 -2.28 -8.20
C ALA A 12 4.18 -1.19 -8.91
N ALA A 13 3.48 -0.25 -9.56
CA ALA A 13 4.09 0.87 -10.29
C ALA A 13 4.44 2.08 -9.39
N ALA A 14 4.16 2.00 -8.09
CA ALA A 14 4.40 3.06 -7.12
C ALA A 14 5.56 2.71 -6.17
N GLY A 15 6.19 3.75 -5.61
CA GLY A 15 7.30 3.63 -4.67
C GLY A 15 8.66 3.91 -5.30
N ASP A 16 9.64 4.27 -4.47
CA ASP A 16 11.03 4.49 -4.87
C ASP A 16 12.00 4.17 -3.72
N ARG A 17 13.29 4.50 -3.91
CA ARG A 17 14.37 4.25 -2.95
C ARG A 17 14.12 4.77 -1.53
N ARG A 18 13.22 5.75 -1.33
CA ARG A 18 12.88 6.29 -0.01
C ARG A 18 12.21 5.26 0.90
N LEU A 19 11.61 4.21 0.34
CA LEU A 19 11.09 3.09 1.12
C LEU A 19 12.18 2.19 1.69
N ALA A 20 13.44 2.33 1.26
CA ALA A 20 14.57 1.58 1.80
C ALA A 20 15.04 2.12 3.16
N THR A 21 14.11 2.23 4.11
CA THR A 21 14.34 2.63 5.50
C THR A 21 13.88 1.53 6.45
N ALA A 22 14.49 1.45 7.63
CA ALA A 22 14.06 0.53 8.68
C ALA A 22 12.58 0.76 9.03
N GLY A 23 11.83 -0.34 9.19
CA GLY A 23 10.42 -0.34 9.56
C GLY A 23 9.42 -0.11 8.43
N SER A 24 9.84 0.25 7.21
CA SER A 24 8.89 0.40 6.08
C SER A 24 8.21 -0.93 5.74
N GLY A 25 8.92 -2.05 5.87
CA GLY A 25 8.35 -3.39 5.73
C GLY A 25 7.24 -3.69 6.73
N ASP A 26 7.34 -3.20 7.97
CA ASP A 26 6.31 -3.38 8.99
C ASP A 26 5.05 -2.57 8.65
N VAL A 27 5.22 -1.36 8.11
CA VAL A 27 4.11 -0.55 7.58
C VAL A 27 3.40 -1.29 6.45
N LEU A 28 4.15 -1.82 5.48
CA LEU A 28 3.58 -2.63 4.39
C LEU A 28 2.82 -3.86 4.92
N ALA A 29 3.40 -4.58 5.88
CA ALA A 29 2.79 -5.77 6.47
C ALA A 29 1.48 -5.42 7.20
N GLY A 30 1.44 -4.29 7.91
CA GLY A 30 0.22 -3.79 8.56
C GLY A 30 -0.90 -3.48 7.57
N ILE A 31 -0.59 -2.81 6.45
CA ILE A 31 -1.55 -2.50 5.39
C ILE A 31 -2.09 -3.80 4.76
N LEU A 32 -1.20 -4.75 4.45
CA LEU A 32 -1.58 -6.05 3.93
C LEU A 32 -2.50 -6.80 4.90
N GLY A 33 -2.11 -6.88 6.18
CA GLY A 33 -2.91 -7.50 7.22
C GLY A 33 -4.31 -6.88 7.35
N ALA A 34 -4.41 -5.56 7.25
CA ALA A 34 -5.70 -4.86 7.27
C ALA A 34 -6.59 -5.25 6.09
N PHE A 35 -6.05 -5.30 4.86
CA PHE A 35 -6.84 -5.72 3.70
C PHE A 35 -7.27 -7.19 3.78
N LEU A 36 -6.39 -8.07 4.26
CA LEU A 36 -6.75 -9.48 4.50
C LEU A 36 -7.84 -9.62 5.57
N ALA A 37 -7.73 -8.88 6.69
CA ALA A 37 -8.72 -8.90 7.77
C ALA A 37 -10.11 -8.41 7.30
N ARG A 38 -10.15 -7.59 6.24
CA ARG A 38 -11.38 -7.12 5.60
C ARG A 38 -11.94 -8.08 4.54
N GLY A 39 -11.31 -9.24 4.35
CA GLY A 39 -11.77 -10.29 3.44
C GLY A 39 -11.28 -10.14 1.99
N ALA A 40 -10.28 -9.29 1.72
CA ALA A 40 -9.70 -9.23 0.38
C ALA A 40 -8.96 -10.54 0.03
N GLY A 41 -9.00 -10.92 -1.25
CA GLY A 41 -8.21 -12.04 -1.78
C GLY A 41 -6.71 -11.79 -1.59
N ALA A 42 -5.92 -12.85 -1.36
CA ALA A 42 -4.52 -12.70 -0.95
C ALA A 42 -3.64 -11.97 -1.98
N LEU A 43 -3.84 -12.25 -3.28
CA LEU A 43 -3.09 -11.59 -4.36
C LEU A 43 -3.48 -10.11 -4.47
N GLU A 44 -4.78 -9.83 -4.43
CA GLU A 44 -5.36 -8.50 -4.53
C GLU A 44 -4.96 -7.64 -3.31
N ALA A 45 -5.01 -8.22 -2.10
CA ALA A 45 -4.58 -7.58 -0.86
C ALA A 45 -3.09 -7.22 -0.90
N ALA A 46 -2.23 -8.14 -1.34
CA ALA A 46 -0.81 -7.89 -1.47
C ALA A 46 -0.50 -6.83 -2.54
N ALA A 47 -1.19 -6.87 -3.68
CA ALA A 47 -1.03 -5.85 -4.72
C ALA A 47 -1.51 -4.47 -4.27
N ALA A 48 -2.68 -4.39 -3.63
CA ALA A 48 -3.22 -3.15 -3.09
C ALA A 48 -2.31 -2.59 -1.99
N ALA A 49 -1.83 -3.41 -1.06
CA ALA A 49 -0.91 -3.00 -0.01
C ALA A 49 0.41 -2.44 -0.59
N ALA A 50 1.00 -3.13 -1.57
CA ALA A 50 2.20 -2.64 -2.25
C ALA A 50 1.97 -1.31 -2.98
N HIS A 51 0.79 -1.13 -3.61
CA HIS A 51 0.43 0.13 -4.26
C HIS A 51 0.28 1.27 -3.25
N VAL A 52 -0.52 1.07 -2.20
CA VAL A 52 -0.74 2.05 -1.12
C VAL A 52 0.59 2.42 -0.47
N HIS A 53 1.41 1.44 -0.11
CA HIS A 53 2.72 1.66 0.52
C HIS A 53 3.65 2.53 -0.35
N GLY A 54 3.64 2.33 -1.67
CA GLY A 54 4.36 3.19 -2.62
C GLY A 54 3.82 4.63 -2.65
N ARG A 55 2.50 4.81 -2.58
CA ARG A 55 1.83 6.12 -2.57
C ARG A 55 2.04 6.91 -1.28
N LEU A 56 2.43 6.28 -0.17
CA LEU A 56 2.74 6.99 1.09
C LEU A 56 3.88 8.00 0.93
N LEU A 57 4.72 7.85 -0.09
CA LEU A 57 5.78 8.79 -0.42
C LEU A 57 5.29 10.10 -1.05
N ASP A 58 4.02 10.17 -1.46
CA ASP A 58 3.45 11.36 -2.08
C ASP A 58 3.43 12.54 -1.08
N GLY A 59 4.17 13.60 -1.44
CA GLY A 59 4.33 14.79 -0.62
C GLY A 59 5.44 14.69 0.44
N LEU A 60 6.14 13.55 0.54
CA LEU A 60 7.30 13.40 1.43
C LEU A 60 8.59 13.92 0.77
N PRO A 61 9.59 14.36 1.56
CA PRO A 61 10.87 14.84 1.03
C PRO A 61 11.61 13.76 0.22
N ALA A 62 12.60 14.20 -0.57
CA ALA A 62 13.40 13.32 -1.42
C ALA A 62 14.33 12.37 -0.65
N THR A 63 14.63 12.67 0.62
CA THR A 63 15.53 11.92 1.51
C THR A 63 15.12 12.08 2.96
N GLY A 64 15.51 11.14 3.82
CA GLY A 64 15.26 11.21 5.27
C GLY A 64 13.91 10.66 5.72
N VAL A 65 13.16 10.03 4.83
CA VAL A 65 11.88 9.38 5.16
C VAL A 65 12.12 8.20 6.10
N VAL A 66 11.39 8.16 7.22
CA VAL A 66 11.36 7.04 8.16
C VAL A 66 9.97 6.40 8.21
N ALA A 67 9.85 5.21 8.80
CA ALA A 67 8.58 4.48 8.87
C ALA A 67 7.45 5.25 9.58
N GLY A 68 7.80 6.12 10.54
CA GLY A 68 6.85 6.99 11.21
C GLY A 68 6.15 7.97 10.26
N ASP A 69 6.89 8.52 9.28
CA ASP A 69 6.33 9.43 8.27
C ASP A 69 5.32 8.70 7.38
N LEU A 70 5.65 7.47 6.98
CA LEU A 70 4.76 6.63 6.18
C LEU A 70 3.44 6.36 6.92
N SER A 71 3.55 6.01 8.21
CA SER A 71 2.39 5.75 9.07
C SER A 71 1.50 6.99 9.22
N ALA A 72 2.11 8.17 9.38
CA ALA A 72 1.38 9.43 9.48
C ALA A 72 0.62 9.79 8.19
N ARG A 73 1.09 9.35 7.02
CA ARG A 73 0.46 9.58 5.71
C ARG A 73 -0.65 8.58 5.37
N LEU A 74 -0.74 7.45 6.08
CA LEU A 74 -1.57 6.33 5.67
C LEU A 74 -3.06 6.68 5.53
N VAL A 75 -3.63 7.37 6.52
CA VAL A 75 -5.06 7.72 6.51
C VAL A 75 -5.39 8.61 5.31
N ASP A 76 -4.61 9.67 5.09
CA ASP A 76 -4.82 10.60 3.98
C ASP A 76 -4.76 9.89 2.62
N VAL A 77 -3.80 8.98 2.45
CA VAL A 77 -3.64 8.22 1.20
C VAL A 77 -4.81 7.25 0.99
N LEU A 78 -5.28 6.57 2.03
CA LEU A 78 -6.45 5.68 1.93
C LEU A 78 -7.72 6.46 1.55
N VAL A 79 -7.93 7.63 2.16
CA VAL A 79 -9.04 8.53 1.83
C VAL A 79 -8.94 9.02 0.39
N ALA A 80 -7.75 9.46 -0.04
CA ALA A 80 -7.52 9.93 -1.42
C ALA A 80 -7.75 8.83 -2.47
N LEU A 81 -7.49 7.56 -2.11
CA LEU A 81 -7.75 6.39 -2.95
C LEU A 81 -9.21 5.93 -2.88
N GLY A 82 -10.06 6.56 -2.06
CA GLY A 82 -11.46 6.19 -1.91
C GLY A 82 -11.67 4.83 -1.24
N VAL A 83 -10.71 4.37 -0.44
CA VAL A 83 -10.88 3.14 0.35
C VAL A 83 -12.02 3.38 1.33
N ASP A 84 -13.03 2.50 1.33
CA ASP A 84 -14.30 2.64 2.09
C ASP A 84 -15.25 3.74 1.62
N GLY A 85 -14.90 4.47 0.54
CA GLY A 85 -15.86 5.29 -0.18
C GLY A 85 -16.95 4.40 -0.77
N SER A 86 -18.21 4.64 -0.43
CA SER A 86 -19.38 3.91 -0.93
C SER A 86 -19.25 3.64 -2.44
N GLY A 87 -19.16 2.36 -2.81
CA GLY A 87 -18.97 1.94 -4.19
C GLY A 87 -20.00 2.59 -5.11
N GLN A 88 -19.52 3.26 -6.16
CA GLN A 88 -20.35 3.49 -7.33
C GLN A 88 -20.58 2.13 -7.98
N THR A 89 -21.71 1.50 -7.64
CA THR A 89 -22.36 0.51 -8.48
C THR A 89 -22.74 1.23 -9.78
N VAL A 90 -21.89 1.12 -10.80
CA VAL A 90 -22.25 1.49 -12.16
C VAL A 90 -23.26 0.45 -12.65
N ALA A 91 -24.48 0.92 -12.88
CA ALA A 91 -25.56 0.19 -13.53
C ALA A 91 -25.25 -0.15 -14.99
#